data_AF-A0A158EFJ9-F1
#
_entry.id   AF-A0A158EFJ9-F1
#
_cell.length_a   1.000
_cell.length_b   1.000
_cell.length_c   1.000
_cell.angle_alpha   90.00
_cell.angle_beta   90.00
_cell.angle_gamma   90.00
#
_symmetry.space_group_name_H-M   'P 1'
#
loop_
_entity.id
_entity.type
_entity.pdbx_description
1 polymer ?
#
loop_
_entity_poly.entity_id
_entity_poly.type
_entity_poly.pdbx_seq_one_letter_code
_entity_poly.pdbx_strand_id
1 'polypeptide(L)'
;MLIERGVLQSIEIEYVRERHFAQRRQTSSHRAPRYLVRYRLDDHAQRAIVATAPFARDLIAKLRGSLPGDEIEAWLSDDGASLIDWTNLSVERLVDKAGTTWDDE
;
A
#
# COMPACT_ATOMS: atom_id res chain seq x y z
N MET A 1 4.76 13.27 10.07
CA MET A 1 4.57 11.98 9.40
C MET A 1 3.86 11.07 10.38
N LEU A 2 2.86 10.31 9.92
CA LEU A 2 2.08 9.43 10.78
C LEU A 2 2.43 7.97 10.47
N ILE A 3 2.61 7.16 11.51
CA ILE A 3 2.88 5.72 11.38
C ILE A 3 1.73 4.99 12.06
N GLU A 4 1.10 4.08 11.34
CA GLU A 4 0.11 3.16 11.87
C GLU A 4 0.63 1.74 11.80
N ARG A 5 0.42 0.98 12.86
CA ARG A 5 0.84 -0.42 12.93
C ARG A 5 -0.26 -1.25 13.57
N GLY A 6 -0.46 -2.45 13.03
CA GLY A 6 -1.47 -3.37 13.54
C GLY A 6 -1.67 -4.59 12.65
N VAL A 7 -2.56 -5.48 13.07
CA VAL A 7 -2.94 -6.66 12.28
C VAL A 7 -3.97 -6.28 11.24
N LEU A 8 -3.69 -6.54 9.98
CA LEU A 8 -4.59 -6.25 8.87
C LEU A 8 -5.86 -7.10 8.99
N GLN A 9 -7.01 -6.46 9.08
CA GLN A 9 -8.30 -7.15 9.06
C GLN A 9 -8.89 -7.22 7.66
N SER A 10 -8.65 -6.19 6.84
CA SER A 10 -9.15 -6.10 5.47
C SER A 10 -8.38 -5.06 4.69
N ILE A 11 -8.22 -5.29 3.39
CA ILE A 11 -7.67 -4.32 2.44
C ILE A 11 -8.42 -4.39 1.11
N GLU A 12 -8.70 -3.24 0.53
CA GLU A 12 -9.25 -3.07 -0.81
C GLU A 12 -8.41 -2.03 -1.55
N ILE A 13 -8.04 -2.33 -2.79
CA ILE A 13 -7.20 -1.45 -3.62
C ILE A 13 -7.94 -1.19 -4.92
N GLU A 14 -8.40 0.03 -5.10
CA GLU A 14 -9.14 0.44 -6.29
C GLU A 14 -8.28 1.37 -7.14
N TYR A 15 -8.14 1.07 -8.43
CA TYR A 15 -7.45 1.95 -9.36
C TYR A 15 -8.40 3.02 -9.88
N VAL A 16 -8.15 4.28 -9.51
CA VAL A 16 -9.01 5.40 -9.87
C VAL A 16 -8.50 6.02 -11.18
N ARG A 17 -9.15 5.68 -12.30
CA ARG A 17 -9.02 6.45 -13.54
C ARG A 17 -9.98 7.64 -13.49
N GLU A 18 -9.47 8.87 -13.60
CA GLU A 18 -10.32 10.05 -13.77
C GLU A 18 -11.12 9.89 -15.09
N ARG A 19 -12.42 9.56 -14.98
CA ARG A 19 -13.36 9.29 -16.09
C ARG A 19 -13.48 10.45 -17.10
N HIS A 20 -13.07 11.65 -16.69
CA HIS A 20 -13.15 12.89 -17.44
C HIS A 20 -12.24 12.96 -18.69
N PHE A 21 -11.30 12.01 -18.86
CA PHE A 21 -10.33 12.00 -19.96
C PHE A 21 -10.61 10.97 -21.07
N ALA A 22 -11.61 10.11 -20.92
CA ALA A 22 -11.99 9.18 -22.00
C ALA A 22 -12.59 9.89 -23.22
N GLN A 23 -13.07 11.13 -23.06
CA GLN A 23 -13.90 11.81 -24.05
C GLN A 23 -13.12 12.72 -25.01
N ARG A 24 -11.86 13.01 -24.73
CA ARG A 24 -11.01 13.82 -25.62
C ARG A 24 -9.75 13.02 -25.88
N ARG A 25 -9.43 12.77 -27.16
CA ARG A 25 -8.16 12.19 -27.65
C ARG A 25 -6.95 13.07 -27.31
N GLN A 26 -6.88 13.63 -26.10
CA GLN A 26 -5.68 14.23 -25.56
C GLN A 26 -4.77 13.09 -25.16
N THR A 27 -3.62 13.04 -25.83
CA THR A 27 -2.44 12.28 -25.45
C THR A 27 -2.31 12.29 -23.94
N SER A 28 -2.20 11.10 -23.36
CA SER A 28 -2.00 10.80 -21.93
C SER A 28 -1.02 11.79 -21.28
N SER A 29 -1.52 12.93 -20.82
CA SER A 29 -0.73 13.91 -20.10
C SER A 29 -0.51 13.35 -18.71
N HIS A 30 0.64 12.69 -18.53
CA HIS A 30 1.58 12.69 -17.39
C HIS A 30 1.06 12.78 -15.94
N ARG A 31 -0.24 12.59 -15.65
CA ARG A 31 -0.73 12.56 -14.27
C ARG A 31 -0.47 11.19 -13.67
N ALA A 32 0.22 11.21 -12.53
CA ALA A 32 0.54 10.06 -11.72
C ALA A 32 -0.70 9.17 -11.50
N PRO A 33 -0.60 7.84 -11.72
CA PRO A 33 -1.68 6.92 -11.37
C PRO A 33 -2.05 7.07 -9.89
N ARG A 34 -3.37 7.04 -9.62
CA ARG A 34 -3.94 7.14 -8.27
C ARG A 34 -4.62 5.83 -7.90
N TYR A 35 -4.32 5.33 -6.71
CA TYR A 35 -5.01 4.19 -6.13
C TYR A 35 -5.70 4.63 -4.85
N LEU A 36 -6.95 4.24 -4.68
CA LEU A 36 -7.67 4.37 -3.42
C LEU A 36 -7.45 3.09 -2.65
N VAL A 37 -6.82 3.19 -1.49
CA VAL A 37 -6.53 2.08 -0.60
C VAL A 37 -7.46 2.21 0.60
N ARG A 38 -8.34 1.22 0.78
CA ARG A 38 -9.19 1.12 1.97
C ARG A 38 -8.70 -0.03 2.81
N TYR A 39 -8.30 0.22 4.05
CA TYR A 39 -7.77 -0.82 4.93
C TYR A 39 -8.28 -0.66 6.35
N ARG A 40 -8.19 -1.72 7.14
CA ARG A 40 -8.52 -1.74 8.56
C ARG A 40 -7.45 -2.49 9.32
N LEU A 41 -6.89 -1.87 10.35
CA LEU A 41 -5.92 -2.49 11.26
C LEU A 41 -6.58 -2.74 12.61
N ASP A 42 -6.35 -3.91 13.20
CA ASP A 42 -6.92 -4.35 14.47
C ASP A 42 -8.42 -4.06 14.56
N ASP A 43 -8.90 -3.57 15.70
CA ASP A 43 -10.31 -3.18 15.90
C ASP A 43 -10.56 -1.69 15.59
N HIS A 44 -9.67 -1.06 14.80
CA HIS A 44 -9.84 0.34 14.41
C HIS A 44 -10.88 0.50 13.29
N ALA A 45 -11.36 1.73 13.13
CA ALA A 45 -12.25 2.07 12.02
C ALA A 45 -11.54 1.88 10.67
N GLN A 46 -12.31 1.50 9.64
CA GLN A 46 -11.78 1.42 8.28
C GLN A 46 -11.29 2.79 7.83
N ARG A 47 -10.08 2.82 7.27
CA ARG A 47 -9.46 4.02 6.72
C ARG A 47 -9.43 3.96 5.21
N ALA A 48 -9.61 5.10 4.56
CA ALA A 48 -9.50 5.26 3.12
C ALA A 48 -8.44 6.33 2.82
N ILE A 49 -7.39 5.95 2.12
CA ILE A 49 -6.25 6.82 1.79
C ILE A 49 -5.93 6.74 0.30
N VAL A 50 -5.26 7.77 -0.21
CA VAL A 50 -4.81 7.80 -1.60
C VAL A 50 -3.33 7.45 -1.68
N ALA A 51 -3.00 6.50 -2.53
CA ALA A 51 -1.64 6.30 -3.00
C ALA A 51 -1.49 7.04 -4.34
N THR A 52 -0.59 8.03 -4.38
CA THR A 52 -0.26 8.84 -5.56
C THR A 52 1.18 8.62 -6.01
N ALA A 53 1.41 8.46 -7.32
CA ALA A 53 2.77 8.35 -7.84
C ALA A 53 3.53 9.71 -7.75
N PRO A 54 4.88 9.71 -7.71
CA PRO A 54 5.76 8.54 -7.84
C PRO A 54 5.69 7.62 -6.63
N PHE A 55 5.50 6.33 -6.87
CA PHE A 55 5.50 5.31 -5.83
C PHE A 55 6.92 4.82 -5.59
N ALA A 56 7.21 4.32 -4.38
CA ALA A 56 8.24 3.31 -4.24
C ALA A 56 7.96 2.16 -5.23
N ARG A 57 9.02 1.61 -5.84
CA ARG A 57 8.96 0.78 -7.05
C ARG A 57 8.02 -0.42 -6.93
N ASP A 58 7.75 -0.86 -5.71
CA ASP A 58 7.01 -2.05 -5.31
C ASP A 58 5.80 -1.77 -4.41
N LEU A 59 5.47 -0.50 -4.10
CA LEU A 59 4.40 -0.16 -3.14
C LEU A 59 3.06 -0.85 -3.46
N ILE A 60 2.64 -0.80 -4.74
CA ILE A 60 1.39 -1.43 -5.18
C ILE A 60 1.47 -2.96 -5.09
N ALA A 61 2.64 -3.54 -5.31
CA ALA A 61 2.86 -4.98 -5.15
C ALA A 61 2.78 -5.38 -3.67
N LYS A 62 3.42 -4.62 -2.77
CA LYS A 62 3.34 -4.83 -1.32
C LYS A 62 1.89 -4.76 -0.80
N LEU A 63 1.14 -3.75 -1.24
CA LEU A 63 -0.28 -3.60 -0.92
C LEU A 63 -1.09 -4.82 -1.37
N ARG A 64 -0.94 -5.24 -2.63
CA ARG A 64 -1.68 -6.38 -3.20
C ARG A 64 -1.26 -7.74 -2.61
N GLY A 65 -0.02 -7.84 -2.14
CA GLY A 65 0.51 -9.04 -1.50
C GLY A 65 0.12 -9.18 -0.03
N SER A 66 -0.49 -8.16 0.57
CA SER A 66 -0.90 -8.19 1.97
C SER A 66 -2.25 -8.86 2.15
N LEU A 67 -2.35 -9.71 3.18
CA LEU A 67 -3.52 -10.53 3.47
C LEU A 67 -4.06 -10.25 4.88
N PRO A 68 -5.36 -10.47 5.12
CA PRO A 68 -5.91 -10.43 6.47
C PRO A 68 -5.12 -11.37 7.41
N GLY A 69 -4.71 -10.85 8.57
CA GLY A 69 -3.85 -11.51 9.54
C GLY A 69 -2.39 -11.06 9.49
N ASP A 70 -1.95 -10.36 8.44
CA ASP A 70 -0.59 -9.83 8.35
C ASP A 70 -0.38 -8.65 9.31
N GLU A 71 0.82 -8.56 9.89
CA GLU A 71 1.22 -7.39 10.65
C GLU A 71 1.74 -6.32 9.69
N ILE A 72 1.08 -5.16 9.67
CA ILE A 72 1.35 -4.09 8.73
C ILE A 72 1.89 -2.87 9.46
N GLU A 73 2.83 -2.19 8.82
CA GLU A 73 3.23 -0.83 9.16
C GLU A 73 2.96 0.09 7.96
N ALA A 74 2.04 1.03 8.13
CA ALA A 74 1.64 2.00 7.11
C ALA A 74 2.19 3.38 7.45
N TRP A 75 2.95 3.95 6.52
CA TRP A 75 3.56 5.28 6.65
C TRP A 75 2.73 6.27 5.86
N LEU A 76 2.21 7.28 6.54
CA LEU A 76 1.26 8.23 5.99
C LEU A 76 1.80 9.65 6.07
N SER A 77 1.27 10.50 5.19
CA SER A 77 1.45 11.95 5.28
C SER A 77 0.97 12.50 6.62
N ASP A 78 1.42 13.70 6.96
CA ASP A 78 1.14 14.37 8.23
C ASP A 78 -0.36 14.60 8.46
N ASP A 79 -1.12 14.76 7.37
CA ASP A 79 -2.57 14.89 7.36
C ASP A 79 -3.31 13.53 7.33
N GLY A 80 -2.57 12.42 7.25
CA GLY A 80 -3.10 11.05 7.16
C GLY A 80 -3.84 10.72 5.85
N ALA A 81 -3.83 11.63 4.87
CA ALA A 81 -4.63 11.47 3.64
C ALA A 81 -3.93 10.62 2.56
N SER A 82 -2.59 10.56 2.60
CA SER A 82 -1.77 9.94 1.55
C SER A 82 -0.88 8.83 2.11
N LEU A 83 -0.78 7.74 1.35
CA LEU A 83 0.18 6.67 1.63
C LEU A 83 1.57 7.06 1.13
N ILE A 84 2.55 7.04 2.02
CA ILE A 84 3.97 7.23 1.70
C ILE A 84 4.63 5.87 1.47
N ASP A 85 4.47 4.94 2.42
CA ASP A 85 5.01 3.59 2.33
C ASP A 85 4.10 2.58 3.03
N TRP A 86 4.25 1.31 2.66
CA TRP A 86 3.50 0.18 3.20
C TRP A 86 4.43 -1.01 3.38
N THR A 87 4.58 -1.46 4.61
CA THR A 87 5.44 -2.59 4.95
C THR A 87 4.62 -3.71 5.55
N ASN A 88 4.82 -4.92 5.02
CA ASN A 88 4.24 -6.13 5.57
C ASN A 88 5.30 -6.86 6.40
N LEU A 89 5.25 -6.65 7.71
CA LEU A 89 6.22 -7.17 8.66
C LEU A 89 6.16 -8.70 8.76
N SER A 90 5.00 -9.30 8.52
CA SER A 90 4.85 -10.76 8.45
C SER A 90 5.67 -11.35 7.30
N VAL A 91 5.59 -10.74 6.11
CA VAL A 91 6.35 -11.17 4.93
C VAL A 91 7.84 -10.89 5.10
N GLU A 92 8.24 -9.74 5.63
CA GLU A 92 9.65 -9.44 5.87
C GLU A 92 10.30 -10.45 6.82
N ARG A 93 9.63 -10.80 7.93
CA ARG A 93 10.12 -11.84 8.85
C ARG A 93 10.27 -13.21 8.20
N LEU A 94 9.38 -13.56 7.26
CA LEU A 94 9.49 -14.81 6.51
C LEU A 94 10.70 -14.79 5.57
N VAL A 95 10.94 -13.67 4.90
CA VAL A 95 12.11 -13.48 4.02
C VAL A 95 13.41 -13.53 4.83
N ASP A 96 13.49 -12.84 5.96
CA ASP A 96 14.67 -12.85 6.84
C ASP A 96 14.98 -14.26 7.35
N LYS A 97 13.94 -14.99 7.78
CA LYS A 97 14.08 -16.37 8.24
C LYS A 97 14.52 -17.30 7.10
N ALA A 98 13.99 -17.12 5.89
CA ALA A 98 14.37 -17.92 4.73
C ALA A 98 15.79 -17.60 4.23
N GLY A 99 16.22 -16.33 4.32
CA GLY A 99 17.56 -15.87 3.96
C GLY A 99 18.66 -16.41 4.88
N THR A 100 18.32 -16.76 6.13
CA THR A 100 19.27 -17.37 7.08
C THR A 100 19.58 -18.84 6.75
N THR A 101 18.76 -19.50 5.93
CA THR A 101 18.88 -20.94 5.66
C THR A 101 19.93 -21.33 4.61
N TRP A 102 20.62 -20.37 3.98
CA TRP A 102 21.55 -20.64 2.87
C TRP A 102 23.04 -20.44 3.22
N ASP A 103 23.36 -19.96 4.43
CA ASP A 103 24.74 -19.64 4.84
C ASP A 103 25.36 -20.67 5.81
N ASP A 104 24.78 -21.87 5.95
CA ASP A 104 25.36 -22.98 6.71
C ASP A 104 25.54 -24.23 5.83
N GLU A 105 26.56 -24.24 4.96
CA GLU A 105 27.25 -25.49 4.55
C GLU A 105 28.72 -25.25 4.19
#